data_AF-A0A2A9LQ46-F1
#
_entry.id   AF-A0A2A9LQ46-F1
#
_cell.length_a   1.000
_cell.length_b   1.000
_cell.length_c   1.000
_cell.angle_alpha   90.00
_cell.angle_beta   90.00
_cell.angle_gamma   90.00
#
_symmetry.space_group_name_H-M   'P 1'
#
loop_
_entity.id
_entity.type
_entity.pdbx_description
1 polymer ?
#
loop_
_entity_poly.entity_id
_entity_poly.type
_entity_poly.pdbx_seq_one_letter_code
_entity_poly.pdbx_strand_id
1 'polypeptide(L)'
;MNNSADSGGCGDYDTLLEQYRQVKAENEALRAEVASCRNNIETRFSELAALTKLLEARNHQVFLATSACLSLEGKMSAILRSFSLRVARSISRTVKNLSNSKESANSAFYLKSLITKSSYFDTDWYVSHHPEVVESEIEPIQYFMNYGLTKWHDPGPNFSCDRYVDKYPDVAMSGIPPFLHFIRHGMLEGRNSE
;
A
#
# COMPACT_ATOMS: atom_id res chain seq x y z
N MET A 1 29.44 64.27 -60.00
CA MET A 1 29.86 62.85 -59.90
C MET A 1 29.41 62.33 -58.55
N ASN A 2 28.70 61.20 -58.61
CA ASN A 2 28.47 60.22 -57.55
C ASN A 2 27.54 60.56 -56.38
N ASN A 3 26.25 60.25 -56.63
CA ASN A 3 25.41 59.45 -55.74
C ASN A 3 26.20 58.32 -55.05
N SER A 4 26.03 58.14 -53.74
CA SER A 4 25.86 56.85 -53.03
C SER A 4 26.02 57.04 -51.52
N ALA A 5 25.32 56.20 -50.76
CA ALA A 5 25.15 56.20 -49.29
C ALA A 5 24.06 57.19 -48.84
N ASP A 6 22.97 56.80 -48.18
CA ASP A 6 22.79 55.64 -47.31
C ASP A 6 21.27 55.47 -47.13
N SER A 7 20.68 54.44 -47.75
CA SER A 7 19.27 54.09 -47.58
C SER A 7 19.11 52.74 -46.87
N GLY A 8 20.18 52.25 -46.21
CA GLY A 8 20.23 50.90 -45.63
C GLY A 8 19.70 50.79 -44.19
N GLY A 9 19.58 51.89 -43.45
CA GLY A 9 19.34 51.84 -42.00
C GLY A 9 17.89 51.67 -41.54
N CYS A 10 16.89 52.01 -42.36
CA CYS A 10 15.48 52.01 -41.92
C CYS A 10 14.84 50.61 -41.97
N GLY A 11 15.18 49.79 -42.98
CA GLY A 11 14.58 48.46 -43.16
C GLY A 11 15.10 47.41 -42.17
N ASP A 12 16.34 47.55 -41.70
CA ASP A 12 16.97 46.59 -40.79
C ASP A 12 16.42 46.73 -39.36
N TYR A 13 16.15 47.97 -38.92
CA TYR A 13 15.56 48.25 -37.60
C TYR A 13 14.10 47.79 -37.50
N ASP A 14 13.30 48.02 -38.54
CA ASP A 14 11.90 47.54 -38.58
C ASP A 14 11.82 46.00 -38.58
N THR A 15 12.73 45.34 -39.30
CA THR A 15 12.82 43.87 -39.32
C THR A 15 13.20 43.32 -37.95
N LEU A 16 14.17 43.95 -37.27
CA LEU A 16 14.58 43.58 -35.91
C LEU A 16 13.46 43.81 -34.89
N LEU A 17 12.69 44.89 -35.04
CA LEU A 17 11.56 45.21 -34.17
C LEU A 17 10.45 44.15 -34.29
N GLU A 18 10.20 43.67 -35.51
CA GLU A 18 9.20 42.64 -35.77
C GLU A 18 9.65 41.27 -35.23
N GLN A 19 10.92 40.92 -35.40
CA GLN A 19 11.50 39.73 -34.76
C GLN A 19 11.41 39.78 -33.24
N TYR A 20 11.70 40.94 -32.62
CA TYR A 20 11.56 41.11 -31.17
C TYR A 20 10.12 40.92 -30.71
N ARG A 21 9.14 41.46 -31.45
CA ARG A 21 7.71 41.28 -31.15
C ARG A 21 7.30 39.81 -31.24
N GLN A 22 7.74 39.11 -32.29
CA GLN A 22 7.46 37.69 -32.47
C GLN A 22 8.05 36.86 -31.32
N VAL A 23 9.34 37.02 -31.02
CA VAL A 23 10.02 36.29 -29.94
C VAL A 23 9.37 36.60 -28.59
N LYS A 24 8.94 37.84 -28.36
CA LYS A 24 8.22 38.23 -27.15
C LYS A 24 6.85 37.52 -27.05
N ALA A 25 6.09 37.49 -28.14
CA ALA A 25 4.80 36.80 -28.19
C ALA A 25 4.96 35.28 -27.98
N GLU A 26 5.97 34.67 -28.62
CA GLU A 26 6.30 33.25 -28.42
C GLU A 26 6.71 32.95 -26.97
N ASN A 27 7.50 33.82 -26.34
CA ASN A 27 7.85 33.68 -24.93
C ASN A 27 6.63 33.81 -24.00
N GLU A 28 5.70 34.71 -24.30
CA GLU A 28 4.45 34.84 -23.53
C GLU A 28 3.56 33.60 -23.69
N ALA A 29 3.45 33.06 -24.90
CA ALA A 29 2.72 31.82 -25.17
C ALA A 29 3.33 30.61 -24.45
N LEU A 30 4.65 30.43 -24.53
CA LEU A 30 5.36 29.36 -23.84
C LEU A 30 5.20 29.46 -22.32
N ARG A 31 5.24 30.67 -21.75
CA ARG A 31 5.00 30.87 -20.32
C ARG A 31 3.57 30.49 -19.92
N ALA A 32 2.59 30.80 -20.75
CA ALA A 32 1.20 30.41 -20.52
C ALA A 32 1.05 28.87 -20.57
N GLU A 33 1.71 28.21 -21.53
CA GLU A 33 1.70 26.76 -21.65
C GLU A 33 2.37 26.08 -20.44
N VAL A 34 3.53 26.56 -20.01
CA VAL A 34 4.23 26.07 -18.81
C VAL A 34 3.34 26.24 -17.56
N ALA A 35 2.66 27.38 -17.42
CA ALA A 35 1.72 27.61 -16.32
C ALA A 35 0.54 26.62 -16.35
N SER A 36 -0.01 26.35 -17.54
CA SER A 36 -1.08 25.36 -17.72
C SER A 36 -0.62 23.94 -17.37
N CYS A 37 0.54 23.52 -17.87
CA CYS A 37 1.15 22.24 -17.51
C CYS A 37 1.36 22.11 -16.00
N ARG A 38 1.84 23.18 -15.35
CA ARG A 38 2.03 23.19 -13.90
C ARG A 38 0.71 22.96 -13.14
N ASN A 39 -0.36 23.65 -13.53
CA ASN A 39 -1.68 23.47 -12.92
C ASN A 39 -2.23 22.05 -13.14
N ASN A 40 -2.01 21.48 -14.34
CA ASN A 40 -2.40 20.10 -14.63
C ASN A 40 -1.64 19.11 -13.75
N ILE A 41 -0.33 19.28 -13.59
CA ILE A 41 0.49 18.45 -12.72
C ILE A 41 -0.02 18.50 -11.28
N GLU A 42 -0.30 19.70 -10.75
CA GLU A 42 -0.82 19.89 -9.39
C GLU A 42 -2.19 19.23 -9.18
N THR A 43 -3.06 19.33 -10.20
CA THR A 43 -4.37 18.64 -10.20
C THR A 43 -4.18 17.12 -10.16
N ARG A 44 -3.31 16.56 -11.02
CA ARG A 44 -3.03 15.12 -11.05
C ARG A 44 -2.41 14.61 -9.76
N PHE A 45 -1.51 15.37 -9.13
CA PHE A 45 -0.98 14.99 -7.81
C PHE A 45 -2.09 14.94 -6.75
N SER A 46 -3.02 15.89 -6.77
CA SER A 46 -4.16 15.90 -5.85
C SER A 46 -5.10 14.70 -6.09
N GLU A 47 -5.36 14.36 -7.35
CA GLU A 47 -6.12 13.15 -7.71
C GLU A 47 -5.42 11.88 -7.25
N LEU A 48 -4.11 11.76 -7.46
CA LEU A 48 -3.33 10.61 -7.00
C LEU A 48 -3.39 10.47 -5.48
N ALA A 49 -3.24 11.55 -4.73
CA ALA A 49 -3.37 11.52 -3.27
C ALA A 49 -4.77 11.05 -2.82
N ALA A 50 -5.83 11.49 -3.51
CA ALA A 50 -7.19 11.05 -3.22
C ALA A 50 -7.40 9.56 -3.54
N LEU A 51 -6.88 9.08 -4.68
CA LEU A 51 -6.95 7.68 -5.09
C LEU A 51 -6.16 6.77 -4.15
N THR A 52 -4.98 7.20 -3.70
CA THR A 52 -4.18 6.46 -2.70
C THR A 52 -4.97 6.27 -1.41
N LYS A 53 -5.56 7.33 -0.87
CA LYS A 53 -6.42 7.22 0.34
C LYS A 53 -7.61 6.28 0.13
N LEU A 54 -8.25 6.33 -1.04
CA LEU A 54 -9.35 5.44 -1.36
C LEU A 54 -8.90 3.98 -1.46
N LEU A 55 -7.74 3.73 -2.07
CA LEU A 55 -7.15 2.41 -2.19
C LEU A 55 -6.79 1.84 -0.81
N GLU A 56 -6.22 2.65 0.08
CA GLU A 56 -5.92 2.29 1.47
C GLU A 56 -7.20 1.90 2.23
N ALA A 57 -8.24 2.72 2.14
CA ALA A 57 -9.53 2.44 2.77
C ALA A 57 -10.15 1.12 2.26
N ARG A 58 -10.07 0.85 0.94
CA ARG A 58 -10.55 -0.41 0.35
C ARG A 58 -9.71 -1.61 0.78
N ASN A 59 -8.39 -1.48 0.79
CA ASN A 59 -7.50 -2.53 1.27
C ASN A 59 -7.77 -2.88 2.74
N HIS A 60 -8.05 -1.88 3.57
CA HIS A 60 -8.44 -2.09 4.96
C HIS A 60 -9.75 -2.89 5.07
N GLN A 61 -10.79 -2.53 4.29
CA GLN A 61 -12.05 -3.29 4.26
C GLN A 61 -11.84 -4.74 3.81
N VAL A 62 -11.04 -4.96 2.77
CA VAL A 62 -10.71 -6.31 2.29
C VAL A 62 -10.00 -7.09 3.39
N PHE A 63 -9.03 -6.48 4.07
CA PHE A 63 -8.31 -7.13 5.16
C PHE A 63 -9.24 -7.53 6.32
N LEU A 64 -10.13 -6.65 6.77
CA LEU A 64 -11.11 -6.96 7.80
C LEU A 64 -12.02 -8.13 7.37
N ALA A 65 -12.51 -8.11 6.12
CA ALA A 65 -13.34 -9.19 5.59
C ALA A 65 -12.57 -10.52 5.51
N THR A 66 -11.34 -10.52 5.00
CA THR A 66 -10.48 -11.71 4.93
C THR A 66 -10.20 -12.29 6.31
N SER A 67 -9.85 -11.46 7.29
CA SER A 67 -9.58 -11.91 8.66
C SER A 67 -10.83 -12.49 9.34
N ALA A 68 -12.00 -11.89 9.12
CA ALA A 68 -13.27 -12.44 9.60
C ALA A 68 -13.58 -13.81 8.98
N CYS A 69 -13.36 -13.97 7.68
CA CYS A 69 -13.50 -15.25 6.98
C CYS A 69 -12.54 -16.32 7.54
N LEU A 70 -11.27 -15.99 7.73
CA LEU A 70 -10.27 -16.90 8.32
C LEU A 70 -10.66 -17.32 9.75
N SER A 71 -11.16 -16.39 10.57
CA SER A 71 -11.64 -16.68 11.92
C SER A 71 -12.87 -17.60 11.91
N LEU A 72 -13.81 -17.39 10.99
CA LEU A 72 -14.97 -18.24 10.79
C LEU A 72 -14.59 -19.64 10.31
N GLU A 73 -13.62 -19.75 9.39
CA GLU A 73 -13.06 -21.05 8.97
C GLU A 73 -12.44 -21.79 10.16
N GLY A 74 -11.68 -21.11 11.01
CA GLY A 74 -11.12 -21.66 12.24
C GLY A 74 -12.20 -22.19 13.19
N LYS A 75 -13.24 -21.39 13.48
CA LYS A 75 -14.38 -21.81 14.32
C LYS A 75 -15.12 -23.00 13.70
N MET A 76 -15.37 -22.96 12.39
CA MET A 76 -16.05 -24.06 11.69
C MET A 76 -15.20 -25.34 11.72
N SER A 77 -13.88 -25.25 11.60
CA SER A 77 -12.98 -26.40 11.74
C SER A 77 -13.02 -27.00 13.16
N ALA A 78 -13.09 -26.16 14.20
CA ALA A 78 -13.23 -26.61 15.58
C ALA A 78 -14.55 -27.34 15.82
N ILE A 79 -15.67 -26.80 15.30
CA ILE A 79 -16.98 -27.45 15.37
C ILE A 79 -16.96 -28.79 14.62
N LEU A 80 -16.37 -28.84 13.42
CA LEU A 80 -16.26 -30.08 12.65
C LEU A 80 -15.45 -31.17 13.35
N ARG A 81 -14.44 -30.80 14.15
CA ARG A 81 -13.70 -31.75 15.00
C ARG A 81 -14.54 -32.28 16.16
N SER A 82 -15.50 -31.50 16.66
CA SER A 82 -16.41 -31.88 17.76
C SER A 82 -17.65 -32.69 17.34
N PHE A 83 -17.95 -32.79 16.04
CA PHE A 83 -19.12 -33.49 15.51
C PHE A 83 -18.76 -34.86 14.91
N SER A 84 -19.72 -35.81 14.89
CA SER A 84 -19.48 -37.18 14.40
C SER A 84 -18.84 -37.24 13.00
N LEU A 85 -17.84 -38.11 12.84
CA LEU A 85 -16.97 -38.22 11.64
C LEU A 85 -17.72 -38.38 10.31
N ARG A 86 -18.99 -38.82 10.33
CA ARG A 86 -19.78 -39.05 9.11
C ARG A 86 -20.38 -37.75 8.55
N VAL A 87 -20.90 -36.88 9.42
CA VAL A 87 -21.44 -35.56 9.02
C VAL A 87 -20.31 -34.55 8.83
N ALA A 88 -19.30 -34.62 9.70
CA ALA A 88 -18.12 -33.77 9.62
C ALA A 88 -17.38 -33.93 8.28
N ARG A 89 -17.27 -35.15 7.71
CA ARG A 89 -16.59 -35.36 6.42
C ARG A 89 -17.26 -34.68 5.23
N SER A 90 -18.60 -34.72 5.15
CA SER A 90 -19.34 -34.11 4.05
C SER A 90 -19.29 -32.58 4.12
N ILE A 91 -19.47 -32.01 5.32
CA ILE A 91 -19.37 -30.57 5.52
C ILE A 91 -17.92 -30.11 5.33
N SER A 92 -16.95 -30.83 5.89
CA SER A 92 -15.52 -30.51 5.74
C SER A 92 -15.07 -30.51 4.27
N ARG A 93 -15.60 -31.40 3.41
CA ARG A 93 -15.38 -31.32 1.95
C ARG A 93 -15.94 -30.05 1.34
N THR A 94 -17.17 -29.68 1.68
CA THR A 94 -17.83 -28.48 1.15
C THR A 94 -17.10 -27.21 1.62
N VAL A 95 -16.73 -27.13 2.91
CA VAL A 95 -15.90 -26.07 3.47
C VAL A 95 -14.56 -25.98 2.76
N LYS A 96 -13.87 -27.11 2.59
CA LYS A 96 -12.57 -27.16 1.90
C LYS A 96 -12.69 -26.69 0.45
N ASN A 97 -13.80 -26.99 -0.22
CA ASN A 97 -14.07 -26.50 -1.58
C ASN A 97 -14.42 -25.01 -1.65
N LEU A 98 -15.12 -24.46 -0.63
CA LEU A 98 -15.40 -23.02 -0.53
C LEU A 98 -14.14 -22.21 -0.20
N SER A 99 -13.30 -22.72 0.71
CA SER A 99 -12.00 -22.16 1.10
C SER A 99 -10.99 -22.22 -0.06
N ASN A 100 -11.06 -23.29 -0.88
CA ASN A 100 -10.24 -23.49 -2.08
C ASN A 100 -10.57 -22.56 -3.26
N SER A 101 -11.24 -21.42 -3.04
CA SER A 101 -11.19 -20.35 -4.04
C SER A 101 -9.72 -20.03 -4.32
N LYS A 102 -9.29 -20.21 -5.58
CA LYS A 102 -7.92 -19.91 -6.05
C LYS A 102 -7.44 -18.54 -5.54
N GLU A 103 -8.35 -17.59 -5.40
CA GLU A 103 -8.11 -16.23 -4.98
C GLU A 103 -7.76 -16.09 -3.47
N SER A 104 -8.39 -16.88 -2.61
CA SER A 104 -8.12 -16.90 -1.16
C SER A 104 -6.78 -17.57 -0.87
N ALA A 105 -6.52 -18.72 -1.49
CA ALA A 105 -5.26 -19.45 -1.34
C ALA A 105 -4.06 -18.62 -1.85
N ASN A 106 -4.23 -17.91 -2.97
CA ASN A 106 -3.19 -17.01 -3.51
C ASN A 106 -2.90 -15.84 -2.56
N SER A 107 -3.93 -15.27 -1.93
CA SER A 107 -3.78 -14.14 -1.01
C SER A 107 -3.09 -14.53 0.30
N ALA A 108 -3.47 -15.67 0.89
CA ALA A 108 -2.83 -16.20 2.09
C ALA A 108 -1.37 -16.62 1.81
N PHE A 109 -1.10 -17.23 0.66
CA PHE A 109 0.26 -17.56 0.23
C PHE A 109 1.14 -16.31 0.06
N TYR A 110 0.58 -15.27 -0.58
CA TYR A 110 1.27 -13.99 -0.73
C TYR A 110 1.60 -13.36 0.62
N LEU A 111 0.63 -13.31 1.55
CA LEU A 111 0.84 -12.74 2.89
C LEU A 111 1.89 -13.52 3.68
N LYS A 112 1.82 -14.86 3.68
CA LYS A 112 2.84 -15.71 4.32
C LYS A 112 4.22 -15.42 3.75
N SER A 113 4.34 -15.37 2.42
CA SER A 113 5.59 -15.05 1.72
C SER A 113 6.13 -13.66 2.09
N LEU A 114 5.25 -12.65 2.19
CA LEU A 114 5.63 -11.29 2.56
C LEU A 114 6.19 -11.23 3.99
N ILE A 115 5.49 -11.85 4.95
CA ILE A 115 5.90 -11.89 6.35
C ILE A 115 7.24 -12.64 6.50
N THR A 116 7.36 -13.84 5.91
CA THR A 116 8.59 -14.63 5.99
C THR A 116 9.78 -13.91 5.36
N LYS A 117 9.60 -13.23 4.22
CA LYS A 117 10.69 -12.49 3.56
C LYS A 117 11.12 -11.24 4.30
N SER A 118 10.25 -10.66 5.13
CA SER A 118 10.55 -9.44 5.88
C SER A 118 11.64 -9.64 6.94
N SER A 119 11.90 -10.87 7.38
CA SER A 119 12.85 -11.22 8.46
C SER A 119 12.52 -10.65 9.85
N TYR A 120 11.35 -10.03 10.03
CA TYR A 120 10.89 -9.51 11.34
C TYR A 120 10.09 -10.52 12.15
N PHE A 121 9.55 -11.57 11.51
CA PHE A 121 8.81 -12.61 12.21
C PHE A 121 9.78 -13.65 12.77
N ASP A 122 9.91 -13.66 14.10
CA ASP A 122 10.71 -14.63 14.84
C ASP A 122 9.76 -15.64 15.50
N THR A 123 9.82 -16.90 15.02
CA THR A 123 8.90 -17.94 15.46
C THR A 123 9.10 -18.32 16.92
N ASP A 124 10.35 -18.45 17.36
CA ASP A 124 10.68 -18.91 18.72
C ASP A 124 10.33 -17.80 19.72
N TRP A 125 10.65 -16.56 19.38
CA TRP A 125 10.27 -15.40 20.18
C TRP A 125 8.74 -15.26 20.27
N TYR A 126 8.03 -15.36 19.14
CA TYR A 126 6.59 -15.21 19.09
C TYR A 126 5.87 -16.26 19.95
N VAL A 127 6.28 -17.53 19.85
CA VAL A 127 5.72 -18.62 20.65
C VAL A 127 6.00 -18.43 22.15
N SER A 128 7.18 -17.93 22.52
CA SER A 128 7.51 -17.66 23.92
C SER A 128 6.68 -16.54 24.55
N HIS A 129 6.19 -15.58 23.75
CA HIS A 129 5.35 -14.47 24.21
C HIS A 129 3.84 -14.75 24.07
N HIS A 130 3.46 -15.76 23.28
CA HIS A 130 2.07 -16.16 23.04
C HIS A 130 1.88 -17.67 23.26
N PRO A 131 1.82 -18.15 24.52
CA PRO A 131 1.63 -19.56 24.84
C PRO A 131 0.35 -20.16 24.22
N GLU A 132 -0.67 -19.35 24.00
CA GLU A 132 -1.93 -19.74 23.35
C GLU A 132 -1.73 -20.27 21.91
N VAL A 133 -0.61 -19.92 21.26
CA VAL A 133 -0.23 -20.47 19.96
C VAL A 133 0.02 -21.97 20.06
N VAL A 134 0.71 -22.41 21.12
CA VAL A 134 1.04 -23.82 21.35
C VAL A 134 -0.23 -24.63 21.60
N GLU A 135 -1.14 -24.09 22.42
CA GLU A 135 -2.42 -24.73 22.74
C GLU A 135 -3.35 -24.84 21.52
N SER A 136 -3.20 -23.96 20.53
CA SER A 136 -4.04 -23.93 19.34
C SER A 136 -3.76 -25.05 18.34
N GLU A 137 -2.60 -25.73 18.43
CA GLU A 137 -2.08 -26.68 17.44
C GLU A 137 -1.97 -26.11 16.00
N ILE A 138 -1.94 -24.79 15.84
CA ILE A 138 -1.78 -24.09 14.55
C ILE A 138 -0.31 -23.68 14.39
N GLU A 139 0.24 -23.77 13.17
CA GLU A 139 1.59 -23.28 12.86
C GLU A 139 1.72 -21.80 13.30
N PRO A 140 2.77 -21.38 14.02
CA PRO A 140 2.86 -20.04 14.61
C PRO A 140 2.65 -18.89 13.61
N ILE A 141 3.25 -18.99 12.43
CA ILE A 141 3.06 -17.99 11.37
C ILE A 141 1.60 -17.93 10.87
N GLN A 142 0.91 -19.07 10.85
CA GLN A 142 -0.49 -19.12 10.47
C GLN A 142 -1.39 -18.57 11.58
N TYR A 143 -1.06 -18.83 12.84
CA TYR A 143 -1.72 -18.19 13.97
C TYR A 143 -1.55 -16.67 13.92
N PHE A 144 -0.33 -16.20 13.66
CA PHE A 144 -0.04 -14.77 13.52
C PHE A 144 -0.83 -14.11 12.40
N MET A 145 -0.90 -14.74 11.21
CA MET A 145 -1.72 -14.22 10.10
C MET A 145 -3.21 -14.16 10.43
N ASN A 146 -3.73 -15.17 11.14
CA ASN A 146 -5.15 -15.27 11.44
C ASN A 146 -5.58 -14.36 12.60
N TYR A 147 -4.71 -14.19 13.60
CA TYR A 147 -5.05 -13.55 14.87
C TYR A 147 -4.04 -12.47 15.28
N GLY A 148 -2.75 -12.74 15.15
CA GLY A 148 -1.69 -11.81 15.59
C GLY A 148 -1.78 -10.45 14.90
N LEU A 149 -1.98 -10.42 13.59
CA LEU A 149 -2.09 -9.17 12.82
C LEU A 149 -3.27 -8.30 13.27
N THR A 150 -4.44 -8.89 13.52
CA THR A 150 -5.64 -8.13 13.94
C THR A 150 -5.57 -7.67 15.39
N LYS A 151 -4.85 -8.41 16.24
CA LYS A 151 -4.58 -8.06 17.63
C LYS A 151 -3.35 -7.16 17.81
N TRP A 152 -2.69 -6.78 16.73
CA TRP A 152 -1.45 -5.99 16.74
C TRP A 152 -0.34 -6.62 17.58
N HIS A 153 -0.23 -7.95 17.55
CA HIS A 153 0.89 -8.62 18.20
C HIS A 153 2.19 -8.27 17.47
N ASP A 154 3.25 -8.19 18.25
CA ASP A 154 4.59 -8.02 17.72
C ASP A 154 5.04 -9.32 17.03
N PRO A 155 5.60 -9.24 15.81
CA PRO A 155 6.05 -10.43 15.06
C PRO A 155 7.37 -11.00 15.62
N GLY A 156 8.12 -10.21 16.38
CA GLY A 156 9.48 -10.51 16.83
C GLY A 156 10.10 -9.32 17.57
N PRO A 157 11.29 -9.49 18.16
CA PRO A 157 11.93 -8.46 19.00
C PRO A 157 12.33 -7.20 18.21
N ASN A 158 12.45 -7.31 16.89
CA ASN A 158 12.92 -6.23 16.02
C ASN A 158 11.80 -5.32 15.51
N PHE A 159 10.55 -5.56 15.91
CA PHE A 159 9.42 -4.71 15.55
C PHE A 159 8.41 -4.63 16.69
N SER A 160 8.05 -3.42 17.09
CA SER A 160 6.97 -3.18 18.05
C SER A 160 5.84 -2.40 17.39
N CYS A 161 4.64 -2.97 17.40
CA CYS A 161 3.42 -2.36 16.91
C CYS A 161 3.10 -1.09 17.68
N ASP A 162 3.17 -1.13 19.01
CA ASP A 162 2.88 0.00 19.90
C ASP A 162 3.81 1.18 19.61
N ARG A 163 5.12 0.94 19.56
CA ARG A 163 6.10 2.01 19.26
C ARG A 163 5.91 2.58 17.87
N TYR A 164 5.56 1.75 16.90
CA TYR A 164 5.33 2.18 15.52
C TYR A 164 4.09 3.07 15.41
N VAL A 165 2.97 2.73 16.07
CA VAL A 165 1.77 3.57 16.03
C VAL A 165 1.88 4.85 16.86
N ASP A 166 2.61 4.81 17.98
CA ASP A 166 2.91 6.00 18.77
C ASP A 166 3.71 7.03 17.96
N LYS A 167 4.65 6.54 17.15
CA LYS A 167 5.49 7.37 16.27
C LYS A 167 4.74 7.82 15.02
N TYR A 168 3.83 6.99 14.51
CA TYR A 168 3.08 7.21 13.28
C TYR A 168 1.57 7.09 13.50
N PRO A 169 0.92 8.13 14.07
CA PRO A 169 -0.51 8.10 14.36
C PRO A 169 -1.41 7.91 13.13
N ASP A 170 -0.92 8.27 11.94
CA ASP A 170 -1.59 8.02 10.66
C ASP A 170 -1.79 6.53 10.39
N VAL A 171 -0.87 5.68 10.85
CA VAL A 171 -0.99 4.23 10.73
C VAL A 171 -2.13 3.72 11.61
N ALA A 172 -2.25 4.20 12.84
CA ALA A 172 -3.37 3.84 13.72
C ALA A 172 -4.72 4.24 13.12
N MET A 173 -4.79 5.43 12.50
CA MET A 173 -6.00 5.91 11.81
C MET A 173 -6.33 5.15 10.53
N SER A 174 -5.34 4.55 9.87
CA SER A 174 -5.55 3.77 8.64
C SER A 174 -6.33 2.47 8.86
N GLY A 175 -6.35 1.97 10.10
CA GLY A 175 -6.90 0.67 10.47
C GLY A 175 -6.12 -0.54 9.94
N ILE A 176 -5.07 -0.33 9.13
CA ILE A 176 -4.19 -1.41 8.66
C ILE A 176 -3.33 -1.87 9.85
N PRO A 177 -3.16 -3.19 10.08
CA PRO A 177 -2.24 -3.69 11.09
C PRO A 177 -0.86 -3.02 11.00
N PRO A 178 -0.30 -2.51 12.11
CA PRO A 178 0.93 -1.72 12.09
C PRO A 178 2.09 -2.44 11.39
N PHE A 179 2.28 -3.71 11.70
CA PHE A 179 3.31 -4.54 11.07
C PHE A 179 3.11 -4.70 9.55
N LEU A 180 1.86 -4.89 9.10
CA LEU A 180 1.56 -5.03 7.68
C LEU A 180 1.76 -3.71 6.93
N HIS A 181 1.41 -2.58 7.54
CA HIS A 181 1.71 -1.26 6.99
C HIS A 181 3.22 -1.08 6.85
N PHE A 182 3.98 -1.42 7.88
CA PHE A 182 5.44 -1.27 7.87
C PHE A 182 6.10 -2.04 6.73
N ILE A 183 5.82 -3.35 6.59
CA ILE A 183 6.46 -4.19 5.56
C ILE A 183 5.99 -3.88 4.13
N ARG A 184 4.83 -3.23 3.95
CA ARG A 184 4.31 -2.84 2.62
C ARG A 184 4.69 -1.42 2.20
N HIS A 185 4.75 -0.50 3.16
CA HIS A 185 4.86 0.93 2.92
C HIS A 185 5.97 1.56 3.77
N GLY A 186 5.93 1.32 5.09
CA GLY A 186 6.83 1.97 6.04
C GLY A 186 8.31 1.83 5.70
N MET A 187 8.76 0.64 5.27
CA MET A 187 10.15 0.43 4.86
C MET A 187 10.57 1.28 3.65
N LEU A 188 9.69 1.44 2.66
CA LEU A 188 9.96 2.26 1.47
C LEU A 188 9.89 3.76 1.79
N GLU A 189 9.06 4.14 2.75
CA GLU A 189 8.92 5.50 3.25
C GLU A 189 10.05 5.88 4.23
N GLY A 190 10.96 4.96 4.56
CA GLY A 190 12.05 5.19 5.51
C GLY A 190 11.60 5.28 6.97
N ARG A 191 10.41 4.77 7.29
CA ARG A 191 9.90 4.67 8.67
C ARG A 191 10.59 3.54 9.42
N ASN A 192 10.63 3.63 10.74
CA ASN A 192 11.22 2.60 11.60
C ASN A 192 10.42 2.39 12.90
N SER A 193 10.52 1.19 13.48
CA SER A 193 9.86 0.76 14.72
C SER A 193 10.78 0.77 15.93
N GLU A 194 12.02 1.25 15.76
CA GLU A 194 13.02 1.42 16.82
C GLU A 194 12.85 2.69 17.66
#